data_AF-A0AAD7V6R2-F1
#
_entry.id   AF-A0AAD7V6R2-F1
#
_cell.length_a   1.000
_cell.length_b   1.000
_cell.length_c   1.000
_cell.angle_alpha   90.00
_cell.angle_beta   90.00
_cell.angle_gamma   90.00
#
_symmetry.space_group_name_H-M   'P 1'
#
loop_
_entity.id
_entity.type
_entity.pdbx_description
1 polymer ?
#
loop_
_entity_poly.entity_id
_entity_poly.type
_entity_poly.pdbx_seq_one_letter_code
_entity_poly.pdbx_strand_id
1 'polypeptide(L)'
;MDPVHYCPTYAPFFGFAGVFAALYVYSMSGSIVSTLYSMRLFIALGAAYGTSKAGIGIAGIGPFKPELVMKSLIPVVMSGIVAVYGLVVAVLLVGQMSPTSGYSLFSGFVALAAGLSVGIGGLSAGYAIGIVGDYCVRGYARETRLFVAMVLILIFAEVLGLYGLIVALILNAKADNTYSASMKQDDDDYAAGK
;
A
#
# COMPACT_ATOMS: atom_id res chain seq x y z
N MET A 1 12.32 -3.49 -35.29
CA MET A 1 12.06 -2.09 -34.86
C MET A 1 12.77 -1.93 -33.52
N ASP A 2 13.68 -0.97 -33.41
CA ASP A 2 14.82 -1.06 -32.49
C ASP A 2 14.41 -1.08 -30.99
N PRO A 3 14.90 -2.06 -30.19
CA PRO A 3 14.56 -2.20 -28.76
C PRO A 3 15.07 -1.03 -27.89
N VAL A 4 15.96 -0.20 -28.43
CA VAL A 4 16.49 1.01 -27.77
C VAL A 4 15.41 2.08 -27.58
N HIS A 5 14.38 2.12 -28.42
CA HIS A 5 13.36 3.16 -28.39
C HIS A 5 12.32 2.98 -27.26
N TYR A 6 12.12 1.75 -26.79
CA TYR A 6 11.16 1.41 -25.73
C TYR A 6 11.78 1.35 -24.32
N CYS A 7 13.11 1.33 -24.23
CA CYS A 7 13.87 1.22 -22.99
C CYS A 7 14.80 2.43 -22.78
N PRO A 8 14.25 3.65 -22.57
CA PRO A 8 15.08 4.82 -22.29
C PRO A 8 15.69 4.75 -20.88
N THR A 9 16.85 5.39 -20.69
CA THR A 9 17.58 5.45 -19.39
C THR A 9 16.78 6.06 -18.23
N TYR A 10 15.69 6.78 -18.51
CA TYR A 10 14.78 7.32 -17.50
C TYR A 10 13.61 6.40 -17.15
N ALA A 11 13.43 5.25 -17.80
CA ALA A 11 12.37 4.28 -17.48
C ALA A 11 12.37 3.79 -16.01
N PRO A 12 13.52 3.46 -15.37
CA PRO A 12 13.53 3.00 -13.97
C PRO A 12 13.09 4.08 -12.97
N PHE A 13 13.13 5.37 -13.32
CA PHE A 13 12.63 6.45 -12.46
C PHE A 13 11.15 6.24 -12.10
N PHE A 14 10.32 5.85 -13.07
CA PHE A 14 8.90 5.59 -12.86
C PHE A 14 8.65 4.33 -12.03
N GLY A 15 9.49 3.31 -12.19
CA GLY A 15 9.47 2.11 -11.35
C GLY A 15 9.74 2.45 -9.88
N PHE A 16 10.85 3.13 -9.59
CA PHE A 16 11.18 3.57 -8.23
C PHE A 16 10.15 4.55 -7.66
N ALA A 17 9.54 5.41 -8.49
CA ALA A 17 8.44 6.27 -8.06
C ALA A 17 7.20 5.46 -7.63
N GLY A 18 6.90 4.35 -8.30
CA GLY A 18 5.85 3.40 -7.90
C GLY A 18 6.16 2.70 -6.58
N VAL A 19 7.40 2.23 -6.39
CA VAL A 19 7.87 1.65 -5.12
C VAL A 19 7.77 2.68 -3.99
N PHE A 20 8.18 3.93 -4.24
CA PHE A 20 8.11 5.03 -3.27
C PHE A 20 6.67 5.40 -2.91
N ALA A 21 5.75 5.35 -3.89
CA ALA A 21 4.32 5.56 -3.65
C ALA A 21 3.68 4.42 -2.84
N ALA A 22 4.16 3.18 -3.00
CA ALA A 22 3.68 2.01 -2.27
C ALA A 22 4.23 1.93 -0.84
N LEU A 23 5.51 2.27 -0.65
CA LEU A 23 6.20 2.14 0.62
C LEU A 23 7.45 3.02 0.66
N TYR A 24 7.52 3.96 1.62
CA TYR A 24 8.83 4.35 2.11
C TYR A 24 8.88 4.44 3.62
N VAL A 25 9.37 3.34 4.20
CA VAL A 25 10.08 3.31 5.46
C VAL A 25 11.55 3.44 5.13
N TYR A 26 12.14 4.60 5.41
CA TYR A 26 13.57 4.68 5.65
C TYR A 26 13.82 5.65 6.78
N SER A 27 14.33 5.03 7.85
CA SER A 27 15.04 5.66 8.93
C SER A 27 16.22 6.43 8.34
N MET A 28 16.24 7.74 8.56
CA MET A 28 17.52 8.43 8.71
C MET A 28 17.34 9.49 9.79
N SER A 29 18.17 9.34 10.82
CA SER A 29 18.32 10.21 11.97
C SER A 29 18.25 11.70 11.58
N GLY A 30 17.43 12.47 12.31
CA GLY A 30 17.52 13.93 12.30
C GLY A 30 16.23 14.66 11.96
N SER A 31 15.58 15.14 13.02
CA SER A 31 14.77 16.37 13.05
C SER A 31 13.33 16.34 12.49
N ILE A 32 12.46 16.77 13.40
CA ILE A 32 11.05 17.21 13.35
C ILE A 32 10.62 18.16 12.20
N VAL A 33 11.41 18.32 11.13
CA VAL A 33 11.13 19.21 9.98
C VAL A 33 11.30 18.48 8.62
N SER A 34 11.10 17.14 8.58
CA SER A 34 10.95 16.37 7.32
C SER A 34 9.50 16.35 6.79
N THR A 35 8.57 16.98 7.50
CA THR A 35 7.11 16.88 7.26
C THR A 35 6.63 17.55 5.96
N LEU A 36 7.50 18.26 5.21
CA LEU A 36 7.08 19.02 4.01
C LEU A 36 7.76 18.64 2.66
N TYR A 37 8.75 17.73 2.61
CA TYR A 37 9.44 17.40 1.35
C TYR A 37 9.49 15.91 0.96
N SER A 38 8.69 15.04 1.58
CA SER A 38 8.84 13.59 1.35
C SER A 38 7.55 12.93 0.89
N MET A 39 7.55 12.35 -0.31
CA MET A 39 6.48 11.47 -0.80
C MET A 39 6.50 10.06 -0.15
N ARG A 40 6.35 10.04 1.17
CA ARG A 40 6.18 8.89 2.08
C ARG A 40 4.72 8.38 2.23
N LEU A 41 3.80 8.72 1.33
CA LEU A 41 2.61 9.43 1.81
C LEU A 41 1.27 8.68 1.95
N PHE A 42 0.89 7.64 1.21
CA PHE A 42 -0.55 7.29 1.21
C PHE A 42 -0.94 6.19 2.21
N ILE A 43 -0.33 5.01 2.11
CA ILE A 43 -0.76 3.86 2.94
C ILE A 43 -0.33 4.01 4.41
N ALA A 44 0.90 4.50 4.64
CA ALA A 44 1.43 4.69 5.98
C ALA A 44 0.73 5.83 6.72
N LEU A 45 0.30 6.89 6.02
CA LEU A 45 -0.54 7.93 6.62
C LEU A 45 -1.94 7.41 6.92
N GLY A 46 -2.53 6.60 6.04
CA GLY A 46 -3.79 5.90 6.33
C GLY A 46 -3.71 5.07 7.60
N ALA A 47 -2.66 4.26 7.72
CA ALA A 47 -2.43 3.40 8.88
C ALA A 47 -2.12 4.20 10.17
N ALA A 48 -1.33 5.26 10.07
CA ALA A 48 -1.03 6.13 11.21
C ALA A 48 -2.27 6.91 11.68
N TYR A 49 -3.09 7.39 10.75
CA TYR A 49 -4.35 8.06 11.07
C TYR A 49 -5.35 7.10 11.71
N GLY A 50 -5.53 5.91 11.13
CA GLY A 50 -6.41 4.86 11.68
C GLY A 50 -6.01 4.47 13.10
N THR A 51 -4.71 4.22 13.31
CA THR A 51 -4.16 3.88 14.62
C THR A 51 -4.30 5.00 15.64
N SER A 52 -4.00 6.26 15.27
CA SER A 52 -4.07 7.39 16.21
C SER A 52 -5.51 7.68 16.65
N LYS A 53 -6.47 7.70 15.72
CA LYS A 53 -7.89 7.95 16.04
C LYS A 53 -8.51 6.83 16.85
N ALA A 54 -8.27 5.57 16.49
CA ALA A 54 -8.71 4.43 17.29
C ALA A 54 -8.05 4.43 18.68
N GLY A 55 -6.75 4.76 18.76
CA GLY A 55 -5.98 4.83 20.00
C GLY A 55 -6.51 5.89 20.98
N ILE A 56 -6.94 7.06 20.49
CA ILE A 56 -7.58 8.09 21.31
C ILE A 56 -8.90 7.57 21.92
N GLY A 57 -9.71 6.86 21.14
CA GLY A 57 -10.94 6.22 21.62
C GLY A 57 -10.69 5.17 22.71
N ILE A 58 -9.66 4.33 22.52
CA ILE A 58 -9.27 3.29 23.48
C ILE A 58 -8.71 3.90 24.77
N ALA A 59 -7.83 4.90 24.66
CA ALA A 59 -7.27 5.59 25.82
C ALA A 59 -8.35 6.31 26.64
N GLY A 60 -9.40 6.82 25.99
CA GLY A 60 -10.53 7.45 26.66
C GLY A 60 -11.38 6.50 27.52
N ILE A 61 -11.43 5.21 27.18
CA ILE A 61 -12.21 4.20 27.93
C ILE A 61 -11.37 3.47 28.99
N GLY A 62 -10.04 3.48 28.86
CA GLY A 62 -9.10 2.73 29.71
C GLY A 62 -9.23 3.01 31.21
N PRO A 63 -9.33 4.28 31.67
CA PRO A 63 -9.47 4.60 33.09
C PRO A 63 -10.80 4.15 33.70
N PHE A 64 -11.85 3.99 32.89
CA PHE A 64 -13.19 3.68 33.38
C PHE A 64 -13.51 2.18 33.30
N LYS A 65 -13.12 1.51 32.20
CA LYS A 65 -13.40 0.09 31.95
C LYS A 65 -12.17 -0.59 31.33
N PRO A 66 -11.11 -0.87 32.11
CA PRO A 66 -9.86 -1.44 31.60
C PRO A 66 -10.04 -2.84 31.00
N GLU A 67 -11.02 -3.60 31.48
CA GLU A 67 -11.41 -4.92 30.97
C GLU A 67 -11.85 -4.94 29.49
N LEU A 68 -12.29 -3.78 28.97
CA LEU A 68 -12.74 -3.64 27.58
C LEU A 68 -11.61 -3.22 26.62
N VAL A 69 -10.46 -2.78 27.14
CA VAL A 69 -9.33 -2.27 26.34
C VAL A 69 -8.78 -3.35 25.41
N MET A 70 -8.53 -4.55 25.92
CA MET A 70 -7.95 -5.64 25.13
C MET A 70 -8.84 -6.05 23.95
N LYS A 71 -10.17 -6.05 24.15
CA LYS A 71 -11.15 -6.36 23.09
C LYS A 71 -11.28 -5.23 22.07
N SER A 72 -10.96 -4.01 22.47
CA SER A 72 -11.09 -2.80 21.65
C SER A 72 -9.86 -2.54 20.76
N LEU A 73 -8.84 -3.40 20.78
CA LEU A 73 -7.62 -3.27 19.96
C LEU A 73 -7.83 -3.66 18.48
N ILE A 74 -8.96 -4.28 18.13
CA ILE A 74 -9.25 -4.73 16.76
C ILE A 74 -9.08 -3.63 15.70
N PRO A 75 -9.60 -2.39 15.86
CA PRO A 75 -9.44 -1.34 14.85
C PRO A 75 -7.97 -0.93 14.65
N VAL A 76 -7.14 -1.00 15.71
CA VAL A 76 -5.71 -0.71 15.62
C VAL A 76 -4.99 -1.78 14.82
N VAL A 77 -5.30 -3.05 15.07
CA VAL A 77 -4.71 -4.17 14.31
C VAL A 77 -5.13 -4.10 12.84
N MET A 78 -6.41 -3.84 12.54
CA MET A 78 -6.90 -3.70 11.17
C MET A 78 -6.18 -2.56 10.43
N SER A 79 -6.03 -1.40 11.08
CA SER A 79 -5.26 -0.28 10.53
C SER A 79 -3.78 -0.64 10.25
N GLY A 80 -3.20 -1.59 11.00
CA GLY A 80 -1.85 -2.10 10.77
C GLY A 80 -1.75 -3.03 9.56
N ILE A 81 -2.78 -3.83 9.28
CA ILE A 81 -2.80 -4.74 8.12
C ILE A 81 -2.79 -3.95 6.81
N VAL A 82 -3.47 -2.81 6.76
CA VAL A 82 -3.45 -1.90 5.59
C VAL A 82 -2.02 -1.47 5.22
N ALA A 83 -1.14 -1.27 6.21
CA ALA A 83 0.26 -0.94 5.94
C ALA A 83 1.04 -2.10 5.30
N VAL A 84 0.69 -3.34 5.67
CA VAL A 84 1.33 -4.55 5.12
C VAL A 84 1.00 -4.71 3.63
N TYR A 85 -0.19 -4.30 3.17
CA TYR A 85 -0.52 -4.36 1.74
C TYR A 85 0.44 -3.53 0.87
N GLY A 86 0.79 -2.32 1.31
CA GLY A 86 1.76 -1.48 0.60
C GLY A 86 3.17 -2.05 0.65
N LEU A 87 3.54 -2.68 1.77
CA LEU A 87 4.84 -3.38 1.92
C LEU A 87 4.97 -4.54 0.93
N VAL A 88 3.92 -5.36 0.81
CA VAL A 88 3.91 -6.49 -0.12
C VAL A 88 4.09 -6.01 -1.56
N VAL A 89 3.33 -4.99 -2.00
CA VAL A 89 3.45 -4.45 -3.36
C VAL A 89 4.83 -3.86 -3.62
N ALA A 90 5.40 -3.12 -2.66
CA ALA A 90 6.74 -2.55 -2.82
C ALA A 90 7.82 -3.61 -2.97
N VAL A 91 7.77 -4.68 -2.16
CA VAL A 91 8.73 -5.80 -2.26
C VAL A 91 8.60 -6.52 -3.61
N LEU A 92 7.38 -6.73 -4.10
CA LEU A 92 7.14 -7.34 -5.41
C LEU A 92 7.70 -6.50 -6.56
N LEU A 93 7.48 -5.18 -6.53
CA LEU A 93 7.98 -4.26 -7.56
C LEU A 93 9.51 -4.18 -7.56
N VAL A 94 10.16 -4.15 -6.38
CA VAL A 94 11.62 -4.15 -6.27
C VAL A 94 12.22 -5.46 -6.79
N GLY A 95 11.55 -6.59 -6.54
CA GLY A 95 12.01 -7.92 -6.99
C GLY A 95 12.10 -8.07 -8.50
N GLN A 96 11.37 -7.24 -9.27
CA GLN A 96 11.36 -7.25 -10.74
C GLN A 96 12.36 -6.26 -11.35
N MET A 97 13.03 -5.41 -10.56
CA MET A 97 14.00 -4.44 -11.04
C MET A 97 15.41 -5.05 -11.05
N SER A 98 15.98 -5.22 -12.24
CA SER A 98 17.37 -5.64 -12.42
C SER A 98 18.13 -4.58 -13.22
N PRO A 99 19.33 -4.16 -12.80
CA PRO A 99 20.15 -3.18 -13.53
C PRO A 99 20.72 -3.72 -14.85
N THR A 100 20.71 -5.04 -15.02
CA THR A 100 21.28 -5.74 -16.19
C THR A 100 20.24 -6.04 -17.26
N SER A 101 18.95 -6.00 -16.91
CA SER A 101 17.81 -6.34 -17.75
C SER A 101 17.15 -5.05 -18.22
N GLY A 102 17.06 -4.80 -19.54
CA GLY A 102 16.48 -3.56 -20.06
C GLY A 102 15.06 -3.30 -19.54
N TYR A 103 14.84 -2.18 -18.86
CA TYR A 103 13.54 -1.84 -18.25
C TYR A 103 12.71 -0.99 -19.22
N SER A 104 11.58 -1.50 -19.68
CA SER A 104 10.69 -0.78 -20.60
C SER A 104 9.91 0.33 -19.89
N LEU A 105 9.66 1.43 -20.61
CA LEU A 105 8.82 2.54 -20.13
C LEU A 105 7.40 2.08 -19.72
N PHE A 106 6.85 1.07 -20.41
CA PHE A 106 5.54 0.50 -20.06
C PHE A 106 5.56 -0.12 -18.66
N SER A 107 6.60 -0.89 -18.32
CA SER A 107 6.75 -1.50 -17.00
C SER A 107 6.86 -0.43 -15.90
N GLY A 108 7.58 0.66 -16.17
CA GLY A 108 7.67 1.81 -15.27
C GLY A 108 6.33 2.46 -14.96
N PHE A 109 5.50 2.71 -15.98
CA PHE A 109 4.16 3.27 -15.76
C PHE A 109 3.21 2.31 -15.06
N VAL A 110 3.31 1.01 -15.34
CA VAL A 110 2.50 -0.02 -14.68
C VAL A 110 2.87 -0.12 -13.19
N ALA A 111 4.17 -0.08 -12.85
CA ALA A 111 4.65 -0.04 -11.47
C ALA A 111 4.17 1.21 -10.72
N LEU A 112 4.21 2.38 -11.37
CA LEU A 112 3.66 3.62 -10.81
C LEU A 112 2.15 3.51 -10.55
N ALA A 113 1.38 2.99 -11.52
CA ALA A 113 -0.07 2.82 -11.38
C ALA A 113 -0.42 1.80 -10.29
N ALA A 114 0.32 0.70 -10.19
CA ALA A 114 0.16 -0.30 -9.14
C ALA A 114 0.41 0.29 -7.74
N GLY A 115 1.49 1.06 -7.57
CA GLY A 115 1.80 1.76 -6.31
C GLY A 115 0.75 2.81 -5.92
N LEU A 116 0.27 3.61 -6.87
CA LEU A 116 -0.78 4.61 -6.61
C LEU A 116 -2.14 4.00 -6.27
N SER A 117 -2.52 2.90 -6.94
CA SER A 117 -3.77 2.18 -6.68
C SER A 117 -3.84 1.67 -5.23
N VAL A 118 -2.79 0.96 -4.78
CA VAL A 118 -2.74 0.44 -3.40
C VAL A 118 -2.58 1.56 -2.37
N GLY A 119 -1.80 2.61 -2.69
CA GLY A 119 -1.58 3.75 -1.81
C GLY A 119 -2.87 4.52 -1.51
N ILE A 120 -3.57 5.00 -2.55
CA ILE A 120 -4.80 5.80 -2.38
C ILE A 120 -5.92 4.94 -1.77
N GLY A 121 -6.04 3.68 -2.20
CA GLY A 121 -6.98 2.72 -1.63
C GLY A 121 -6.76 2.53 -0.12
N GLY A 122 -5.53 2.26 0.30
CA GLY A 122 -5.21 2.09 1.72
C GLY A 122 -5.29 3.38 2.55
N LEU A 123 -5.03 4.56 1.97
CA LEU A 123 -5.29 5.84 2.67
C LEU A 123 -6.77 5.99 2.99
N SER A 124 -7.64 5.73 2.01
CA SER A 124 -9.10 5.82 2.20
C SER A 124 -9.63 4.80 3.22
N ALA A 125 -9.12 3.58 3.18
CA ALA A 125 -9.47 2.52 4.13
C ALA A 125 -9.03 2.89 5.56
N GLY A 126 -7.77 3.32 5.74
CA GLY A 126 -7.25 3.75 7.04
C GLY A 126 -8.00 4.95 7.64
N TYR A 127 -8.43 5.89 6.78
CA TYR A 127 -9.28 7.01 7.20
C TYR A 127 -10.65 6.56 7.72
N ALA A 128 -11.32 5.67 6.98
CA ALA A 128 -12.61 5.10 7.38
C ALA A 128 -12.49 4.30 8.69
N ILE A 129 -11.46 3.44 8.81
CA ILE A 129 -11.19 2.63 10.00
C ILE A 129 -10.95 3.52 11.23
N GLY A 130 -10.19 4.61 11.09
CA GLY A 130 -9.91 5.52 12.20
C GLY A 130 -11.15 6.20 12.76
N ILE A 131 -12.02 6.69 11.87
CA ILE A 131 -13.26 7.37 12.27
C ILE A 131 -14.23 6.37 12.91
N VAL A 132 -14.48 5.23 12.24
CA VAL A 132 -15.36 4.18 12.75
C VAL A 132 -14.82 3.64 14.09
N GLY A 133 -13.51 3.41 14.19
CA GLY A 133 -12.86 2.93 15.40
C GLY A 133 -13.06 3.84 16.61
N ASP A 134 -12.85 5.15 16.48
CA ASP A 134 -13.03 6.11 17.59
C ASP A 134 -14.47 6.12 18.09
N TYR A 135 -15.46 6.19 17.19
CA TYR A 135 -16.88 6.20 17.57
C TYR A 135 -17.37 4.86 18.12
N CYS A 136 -16.99 3.75 17.49
CA CYS A 136 -17.41 2.42 17.91
C CYS A 136 -16.82 2.01 19.27
N VAL A 137 -15.56 2.34 19.55
CA VAL A 137 -14.94 2.06 20.87
C VAL A 137 -15.62 2.84 21.98
N ARG A 138 -15.98 4.11 21.73
CA ARG A 138 -16.76 4.93 22.67
C ARG A 138 -18.17 4.39 22.89
N GLY A 139 -18.83 3.91 21.84
CA GLY A 139 -20.15 3.27 21.93
C GLY A 139 -20.11 1.92 22.67
N TYR A 140 -19.07 1.12 22.42
CA TYR A 140 -18.84 -0.17 23.05
C TYR A 140 -18.64 -0.06 24.57
N ALA A 141 -18.08 1.06 25.05
CA ALA A 141 -18.00 1.33 26.49
C ALA A 141 -19.38 1.47 27.17
N ARG A 142 -20.42 1.84 26.42
CA ARG A 142 -21.80 1.94 26.93
C ARG A 142 -22.52 0.59 26.85
N GLU A 143 -22.45 -0.08 25.70
CA GLU A 143 -23.15 -1.34 25.45
C GLU A 143 -22.22 -2.35 24.75
N THR A 144 -21.94 -3.48 25.41
CA THR A 144 -20.99 -4.48 24.90
C THR A 144 -21.55 -5.28 23.73
N ARG A 145 -22.87 -5.30 23.51
CA ARG A 145 -23.50 -5.94 22.34
C ARG A 145 -23.11 -5.28 21.01
N LEU A 146 -22.63 -4.03 21.04
CA LEU A 146 -22.17 -3.30 19.85
C LEU A 146 -20.84 -3.84 19.27
N PHE A 147 -20.18 -4.76 19.96
CA PHE A 147 -18.91 -5.34 19.52
C PHE A 147 -19.00 -5.99 18.13
N VAL A 148 -20.05 -6.78 17.88
CA VAL A 148 -20.22 -7.47 16.59
C VAL A 148 -20.47 -6.46 15.48
N ALA A 149 -21.29 -5.43 15.73
CA ALA A 149 -21.56 -4.38 14.77
C ALA A 149 -20.29 -3.57 14.44
N MET A 150 -19.45 -3.27 15.44
CA MET A 150 -18.15 -2.63 15.23
C MET A 150 -17.28 -3.43 14.27
N VAL A 151 -17.13 -4.74 14.52
CA VAL A 151 -16.28 -5.62 13.69
C VAL A 151 -16.81 -5.68 12.25
N LEU A 152 -18.13 -5.81 12.06
CA LEU A 152 -18.73 -5.87 10.72
C LEU A 152 -18.46 -4.60 9.91
N ILE A 153 -18.62 -3.41 10.50
CA ILE A 153 -18.36 -2.13 9.81
C ILE A 153 -16.87 -2.01 9.46
N LEU A 154 -15.97 -2.41 10.37
CA LEU A 154 -14.53 -2.38 10.15
C LEU A 154 -14.08 -3.33 9.03
N ILE A 155 -14.71 -4.49 8.88
CA ILE A 155 -14.44 -5.41 7.77
C ILE A 155 -14.80 -4.73 6.44
N PHE A 156 -15.97 -4.11 6.32
CA PHE A 156 -16.35 -3.40 5.08
C PHE A 156 -15.40 -2.24 4.74
N ALA A 157 -14.90 -1.52 5.75
CA ALA A 157 -13.92 -0.47 5.55
C ALA A 157 -12.57 -1.03 5.06
N GLU A 158 -12.14 -2.17 5.59
CA GLU A 158 -10.88 -2.84 5.23
C GLU A 158 -10.87 -3.35 3.78
N VAL A 159 -12.02 -3.83 3.28
CA VAL A 159 -12.10 -4.36 1.89
C VAL A 159 -11.73 -3.30 0.85
N LEU A 160 -11.91 -2.00 1.14
CA LEU A 160 -11.46 -0.92 0.25
C LEU A 160 -9.94 -0.96 -0.01
N GLY A 161 -9.15 -1.30 1.01
CA GLY A 161 -7.70 -1.47 0.88
C GLY A 161 -7.33 -2.74 0.12
N LEU A 162 -8.09 -3.83 0.33
CA LEU A 162 -7.90 -5.08 -0.40
C LEU A 162 -8.17 -4.94 -1.89
N TYR A 163 -9.16 -4.15 -2.30
CA TYR A 163 -9.40 -3.88 -3.72
C TYR A 163 -8.21 -3.17 -4.38
N GLY A 164 -7.61 -2.20 -3.70
CA GLY A 164 -6.40 -1.53 -4.17
C GLY A 164 -5.21 -2.48 -4.38
N LEU A 165 -5.05 -3.45 -3.47
CA LEU A 165 -4.03 -4.50 -3.56
C LEU A 165 -4.27 -5.44 -4.74
N ILE A 166 -5.50 -5.93 -4.92
CA ILE A 166 -5.83 -6.87 -6.02
C ILE A 166 -5.55 -6.23 -7.38
N VAL A 167 -5.93 -4.97 -7.56
CA VAL A 167 -5.66 -4.22 -8.79
C VAL A 167 -4.16 -4.09 -9.03
N ALA A 168 -3.38 -3.76 -8.00
CA ALA A 168 -1.93 -3.66 -8.10
C ALA A 168 -1.28 -5.00 -8.52
N LEU A 169 -1.75 -6.13 -8.00
CA LEU A 169 -1.25 -7.46 -8.36
C LEU A 169 -1.57 -7.85 -9.81
N ILE A 170 -2.79 -7.55 -10.28
CA ILE A 170 -3.18 -7.82 -11.67
C ILE A 170 -2.34 -6.98 -12.65
N LEU A 171 -2.12 -5.71 -12.33
CA LEU A 171 -1.26 -4.82 -13.10
C LEU A 171 0.17 -5.37 -13.17
N ASN A 172 0.70 -5.80 -12.02
CA ASN A 172 2.04 -6.36 -11.93
C ASN A 172 2.21 -7.65 -12.76
N ALA A 173 1.21 -8.55 -12.71
CA ALA A 173 1.24 -9.79 -13.48
C ALA A 173 1.24 -9.56 -15.01
N LYS A 174 0.67 -8.45 -15.49
CA LYS A 174 0.69 -8.10 -16.93
C LYS A 174 2.02 -7.46 -17.36
N ALA A 175 2.71 -6.76 -16.47
CA ALA A 175 4.02 -6.18 -16.75
C ALA A 175 5.06 -7.25 -17.10
N ASP A 176 5.12 -8.36 -16.33
CA ASP A 176 6.08 -9.46 -16.53
C ASP A 176 5.89 -10.20 -17.87
N ASN A 177 4.64 -10.45 -18.25
CA ASN A 177 4.30 -11.19 -19.48
C ASN A 177 4.66 -10.41 -20.74
N THR A 178 4.66 -9.07 -20.68
CA THR A 178 5.00 -8.23 -21.83
C THR A 178 6.52 -8.21 -22.05
N TYR A 179 7.33 -8.25 -20.98
CA TYR A 179 8.78 -8.24 -21.06
C TYR A 179 9.37 -9.57 -21.56
N SER A 180 8.86 -10.69 -21.04
CA SER A 180 9.31 -12.03 -21.43
C SER A 180 8.88 -12.40 -22.86
N ALA A 181 7.81 -11.81 -23.37
CA ALA A 181 7.42 -11.92 -24.78
C ALA A 181 8.34 -11.11 -25.72
N SER A 182 8.76 -9.89 -25.33
CA SER A 182 9.73 -9.10 -26.12
C SER A 182 11.11 -9.75 -26.21
N MET A 183 11.61 -10.37 -25.13
CA MET A 183 12.89 -11.11 -25.14
C MET A 183 12.86 -12.35 -26.05
N LYS A 184 11.77 -13.12 -26.05
CA LYS A 184 11.61 -14.28 -26.96
C LYS A 184 11.53 -13.86 -28.43
N GLN A 185 10.85 -12.74 -28.71
CA GLN A 185 10.75 -12.22 -30.07
C GLN A 185 12.11 -11.74 -30.60
N ASP A 186 12.96 -11.16 -29.75
CA ASP A 186 14.32 -10.73 -30.11
C ASP A 186 15.27 -11.94 -30.32
N ASP A 187 15.16 -13.01 -29.51
CA ASP A 187 15.92 -14.26 -29.72
C ASP A 187 15.52 -14.95 -31.04
N ASP A 188 14.23 -14.96 -31.37
CA ASP A 188 13.71 -15.53 -32.63
C ASP A 188 14.11 -14.66 -33.86
N ASP A 189 14.10 -13.33 -33.75
CA ASP A 189 14.56 -12.43 -34.84
C ASP A 189 16.08 -12.50 -35.03
N TYR A 190 16.86 -12.65 -33.95
CA TYR A 190 18.33 -12.85 -34.03
C TYR A 190 18.69 -14.23 -34.60
N ALA A 191 17.93 -15.28 -34.24
CA ALA A 191 18.05 -16.61 -34.85
C ALA A 191 17.58 -16.63 -36.32
N ALA A 192 16.67 -15.73 -36.72
CA ALA A 192 16.19 -15.58 -38.09
C ALA A 192 17.09 -14.70 -38.99
N GLY A 193 18.21 -14.16 -38.47
CA GLY A 193 19.25 -13.51 -39.27
C GLY A 193 18.80 -12.27 -40.04
N LYS A 194 17.92 -11.46 -39.44
CA LYS A 194 17.57 -10.11 -39.95
C LYS A 194 18.25 -9.01 -39.15
#